data_AF-A0A942FRZ7-F1
#
_entry.id   AF-A0A942FRZ7-F1
#
_cell.length_a   1.000
_cell.length_b   1.000
_cell.length_c   1.000
_cell.angle_alpha   90.00
_cell.angle_beta   90.00
_cell.angle_gamma   90.00
#
_symmetry.space_group_name_H-M   'P 1'
#
loop_
_entity.id
_entity.type
_entity.pdbx_description
1 polymer ?
#
loop_
_entity_poly.entity_id
_entity_poly.type
_entity_poly.pdbx_seq_one_letter_code
_entity_poly.pdbx_strand_id
1 'polypeptide(L)'
;MTNALTGMIQAAFGGEADPAQHVETPRRRKVWQMPARWHCPLIGTCLPVAEMRKLAARAGFDERAMNDYTLHVAVVSNCDSRSQIAETLQKFFEKRYAAAVQRFGRLKDETAVLELWRNAMLSGDDLVGALWAAWSHGALTEEGGAKIYGDIHMLSHQVGASARADLRRLEQLKQENHHLRNEVAAFKMGLAVAQREKDRAIADLQRRLGLAEQQAALLERREIELAGARAAARGYDDLRARADAMCQRIETLEERNATNARRANGLELRLADARK
;
A
#
# COMPACT_ATOMS: atom_id res chain seq x y z
N MET A 1 -84.62 3.64 49.24
CA MET A 1 -83.93 4.95 49.26
C MET A 1 -82.46 4.77 48.85
N THR A 2 -82.21 4.33 47.62
CA THR A 2 -80.86 4.23 47.04
C THR A 2 -81.03 4.05 45.53
N ASN A 3 -81.14 5.17 44.78
CA ASN A 3 -80.79 5.19 43.35
C ASN A 3 -80.69 6.61 42.75
N ALA A 4 -81.00 7.65 43.53
CA ALA A 4 -80.63 9.03 43.16
C ALA A 4 -79.10 9.24 43.10
N LEU A 5 -78.32 8.43 43.83
CA LEU A 5 -76.86 8.51 43.84
C LEU A 5 -76.21 7.86 42.61
N THR A 6 -76.82 6.82 42.04
CA THR A 6 -76.31 6.10 40.85
C THR A 6 -76.45 6.94 39.58
N GLY A 7 -77.50 7.76 39.48
CA GLY A 7 -77.73 8.66 38.34
C GLY A 7 -76.77 9.86 38.29
N MET A 8 -76.23 10.31 39.42
CA MET A 8 -75.28 11.43 39.46
C MET A 8 -73.86 11.04 39.02
N ILE A 9 -73.46 9.78 39.18
CA ILE A 9 -72.14 9.29 38.76
C ILE A 9 -72.08 9.11 37.23
N GLN A 10 -73.21 8.76 36.60
CA GLN A 10 -73.31 8.61 35.15
C GLN A 10 -73.36 9.96 34.40
N ALA A 11 -73.77 11.05 35.07
CA ALA A 11 -73.75 12.41 34.52
C ALA A 11 -72.40 13.13 34.69
N ALA A 12 -71.49 12.63 35.54
CA ALA A 12 -70.15 13.21 35.73
C ALA A 12 -69.07 12.59 34.82
N PHE A 13 -69.35 11.43 34.19
CA PHE A 13 -68.41 10.70 33.33
C PHE A 13 -69.02 10.24 31.99
N GLY A 14 -70.24 10.68 31.67
CA GLY A 14 -70.92 10.40 30.41
C GLY A 14 -70.67 11.48 29.36
N GLY A 15 -69.48 11.47 28.76
CA GLY A 15 -69.30 12.06 27.43
C GLY A 15 -69.66 11.00 26.40
N GLU A 16 -70.73 11.20 25.65
CA GLU A 16 -70.96 10.46 24.40
C GLU A 16 -69.67 10.54 23.57
N ALA A 17 -69.12 9.38 23.22
CA ALA A 17 -68.03 9.33 22.27
C ALA A 17 -68.55 9.86 20.93
N ASP A 18 -68.21 11.11 20.65
CA ASP A 18 -68.31 11.75 19.33
C ASP A 18 -67.83 10.72 18.29
N PRO A 19 -68.60 10.42 17.22
CA PRO A 19 -68.20 9.44 16.24
C PRO A 19 -66.77 9.75 15.80
N ALA A 20 -65.89 8.76 15.98
CA ALA A 20 -64.45 8.87 15.72
C ALA A 20 -64.21 9.76 14.51
N GLN A 21 -63.84 11.02 14.79
CA GLN A 21 -63.52 11.96 13.73
C GLN A 21 -62.38 11.30 12.98
N HIS A 22 -62.62 10.98 11.71
CA HIS A 22 -61.55 10.61 10.81
C HIS A 22 -60.59 11.80 10.83
N VAL A 23 -59.52 11.69 11.62
CA VAL A 23 -58.41 12.62 11.57
C VAL A 23 -57.82 12.43 10.18
N GLU A 24 -58.28 13.24 9.24
CA GLU A 24 -57.66 13.33 7.93
C GLU A 24 -56.21 13.68 8.20
N THR A 25 -55.33 12.68 8.02
CA THR A 25 -53.89 12.91 8.05
C THR A 25 -53.62 14.09 7.11
N PRO A 26 -53.04 15.18 7.62
CA PRO A 26 -52.91 16.41 6.83
C PRO A 26 -52.21 16.11 5.52
N ARG A 27 -52.62 16.80 4.46
CA ARG A 27 -52.01 16.58 3.14
C ARG A 27 -50.51 16.87 3.20
N ARG A 28 -49.70 16.01 2.57
CA ARG A 28 -48.24 16.21 2.50
C ARG A 28 -47.90 17.61 1.98
N ARG A 29 -46.96 18.26 2.66
CA ARG A 29 -46.48 19.60 2.29
C ARG A 29 -45.70 19.53 0.97
N LYS A 30 -45.89 20.56 0.15
CA LYS A 30 -45.08 20.82 -1.04
C LYS A 30 -43.85 21.63 -0.67
N VAL A 31 -42.85 21.65 -1.55
CA VAL A 31 -41.62 22.44 -1.37
C VAL A 31 -41.97 23.88 -0.97
N TRP A 32 -42.87 24.54 -1.72
CA TRP A 32 -43.33 25.91 -1.46
C TRP A 32 -44.33 26.09 -0.31
N GLN A 33 -44.54 25.06 0.50
CA GLN A 33 -45.35 25.13 1.72
C GLN A 33 -44.49 24.91 2.96
N MET A 34 -43.18 24.67 2.79
CA MET A 34 -42.26 24.51 3.90
C MET A 34 -41.77 25.87 4.38
N PRO A 35 -41.46 26.03 5.69
CA PRO A 35 -40.81 27.24 6.18
C PRO A 35 -39.51 27.54 5.43
N ALA A 36 -39.29 28.81 5.07
CA ALA A 36 -38.12 29.26 4.32
C ALA A 36 -36.77 28.73 4.85
N ARG A 37 -36.64 28.65 6.18
CA ARG A 37 -35.44 28.14 6.87
C ARG A 37 -35.08 26.68 6.51
N TRP A 38 -36.02 25.89 6.00
CA TRP A 38 -35.79 24.49 5.63
C TRP A 38 -35.28 24.33 4.20
N HIS A 39 -35.45 25.31 3.32
CA HIS A 39 -35.09 25.16 1.90
C HIS A 39 -33.59 24.98 1.68
N CYS A 40 -32.76 25.81 2.31
CA CYS A 40 -31.30 25.73 2.20
C CYS A 40 -30.77 24.33 2.59
N PRO A 41 -31.05 23.79 3.80
CA PRO A 41 -30.59 22.45 4.16
C PRO A 41 -31.27 21.35 3.32
N LEU A 42 -32.55 21.48 2.95
CA LEU A 42 -33.21 20.50 2.07
C LEU A 42 -32.51 20.41 0.72
N ILE A 43 -32.23 21.54 0.08
CA ILE A 43 -31.58 21.59 -1.22
C ILE A 43 -30.12 21.17 -1.09
N GLY A 44 -29.41 21.67 -0.07
CA GLY A 44 -28.00 21.34 0.17
C GLY A 44 -27.75 19.86 0.45
N THR A 45 -28.69 19.18 1.11
CA THR A 45 -28.59 17.75 1.43
C THR A 45 -29.19 16.87 0.34
N CYS A 46 -30.35 17.25 -0.22
CA CYS A 46 -31.14 16.39 -1.09
C CYS A 46 -31.01 16.63 -2.59
N LEU A 47 -30.28 17.66 -3.01
CA LEU A 47 -30.11 17.96 -4.43
C LEU A 47 -28.62 18.04 -4.79
N PRO A 48 -28.07 17.03 -5.48
CA PRO A 48 -26.72 17.11 -6.01
C PRO A 48 -26.58 18.33 -6.92
N VAL A 49 -25.45 19.06 -6.81
CA VAL A 49 -25.19 20.30 -7.56
C VAL A 49 -25.36 20.11 -9.08
N ALA A 50 -24.91 18.96 -9.60
CA ALA A 50 -25.07 18.63 -11.02
C ALA A 50 -26.54 18.53 -11.45
N GLU A 51 -27.41 17.99 -10.59
CA GLU A 51 -28.86 17.96 -10.83
C GLU A 51 -29.47 19.35 -10.65
N MET A 52 -29.05 20.11 -9.64
CA MET A 52 -29.48 21.50 -9.44
C MET A 52 -29.26 22.35 -10.70
N ARG A 53 -28.09 22.24 -11.33
CA ARG A 53 -27.77 22.92 -12.60
C ARG A 53 -28.74 22.54 -13.71
N LYS A 54 -29.02 21.25 -13.90
CA LYS A 54 -29.97 20.77 -14.92
C LYS A 54 -31.39 21.27 -14.67
N LEU A 55 -31.85 21.25 -13.41
CA LEU A 55 -33.20 21.70 -13.07
C LEU A 55 -33.34 23.22 -13.20
N ALA A 56 -32.30 23.98 -12.82
CA ALA A 56 -32.26 25.43 -12.98
C ALA A 56 -32.31 25.85 -14.45
N ALA A 57 -31.52 25.20 -15.32
CA ALA A 57 -31.56 25.45 -16.77
C ALA A 57 -32.98 25.24 -17.34
N ARG A 58 -33.64 24.15 -16.94
CA ARG A 58 -35.04 23.85 -17.36
C ARG A 58 -36.06 24.86 -16.82
N ALA A 59 -35.73 25.55 -15.73
CA ALA A 59 -36.55 26.59 -15.13
C ALA A 59 -36.21 28.00 -15.63
N GLY A 60 -35.33 28.13 -16.63
CA GLY A 60 -35.00 29.41 -17.28
C GLY A 60 -33.90 30.22 -16.58
N PHE A 61 -33.14 29.63 -15.67
CA PHE A 61 -31.97 30.27 -15.07
C PHE A 61 -30.79 30.21 -16.04
N ASP A 62 -29.94 31.24 -16.04
CA ASP A 62 -28.63 31.20 -16.68
C ASP A 62 -27.62 30.53 -15.72
N GLU A 63 -27.73 29.21 -15.57
CA GLU A 63 -26.93 28.46 -14.60
C GLU A 63 -25.43 28.48 -14.93
N ARG A 64 -25.08 28.69 -16.21
CA ARG A 64 -23.69 28.69 -16.68
C ARG A 64 -22.93 29.93 -16.24
N ALA A 65 -23.62 31.06 -16.12
CA ALA A 65 -23.07 32.29 -15.56
C ALA A 65 -22.96 32.26 -14.02
N MET A 66 -23.52 31.23 -13.36
CA MET A 66 -23.57 31.12 -11.90
C MET A 66 -22.54 30.13 -11.33
N ASN A 67 -21.84 30.54 -10.28
CA ASN A 67 -21.11 29.61 -9.42
C ASN A 67 -22.09 28.83 -8.52
N ASP A 68 -21.62 27.75 -7.91
CA ASP A 68 -22.48 26.83 -7.14
C ASP A 68 -23.23 27.53 -6.00
N TYR A 69 -22.60 28.50 -5.33
CA TYR A 69 -23.22 29.28 -4.25
C TYR A 69 -24.33 30.19 -4.78
N THR A 70 -24.06 30.99 -5.80
CA THR A 70 -25.05 31.89 -6.41
C THR A 70 -26.24 31.14 -6.99
N LEU A 71 -25.99 30.00 -7.63
CA LEU A 71 -27.04 29.12 -8.12
C LEU A 71 -27.88 28.56 -6.96
N HIS A 72 -27.23 28.08 -5.90
CA HIS A 72 -27.92 27.55 -4.71
C HIS A 72 -28.84 28.61 -4.08
N VAL A 73 -28.32 29.82 -3.84
CA VAL A 73 -29.12 30.94 -3.31
C VAL A 73 -30.30 31.26 -4.23
N ALA A 74 -30.07 31.37 -5.54
CA ALA A 74 -31.13 31.66 -6.50
C ALA A 74 -32.24 30.59 -6.48
N VAL A 75 -31.87 29.31 -6.42
CA VAL A 75 -32.82 28.19 -6.33
C VAL A 75 -33.57 28.23 -4.99
N VAL A 76 -32.88 28.40 -3.86
CA VAL A 76 -33.47 28.47 -2.51
C VAL A 76 -34.46 29.63 -2.39
N SER A 77 -34.11 30.83 -2.85
CA SER A 77 -34.97 32.01 -2.79
C SER A 77 -36.25 31.88 -3.61
N ASN A 78 -36.25 31.01 -4.64
CA ASN A 78 -37.43 30.73 -5.45
C ASN A 78 -38.28 29.56 -4.90
N CYS A 79 -37.95 29.01 -3.73
CA CYS A 79 -38.70 27.91 -3.12
C CYS A 79 -39.77 28.36 -2.12
N ASP A 80 -39.75 29.61 -1.63
CA ASP A 80 -40.71 30.11 -0.63
C ASP A 80 -42.12 30.37 -1.21
N SER A 81 -42.24 30.32 -2.54
CA SER A 81 -43.52 30.41 -3.25
C SER A 81 -43.59 29.41 -4.38
N ARG A 82 -44.79 29.21 -4.92
CA ARG A 82 -45.00 28.29 -6.04
C ARG A 82 -44.38 28.87 -7.32
N SER A 83 -43.17 28.43 -7.64
CA SER A 83 -42.42 28.81 -8.84
C SER A 83 -42.16 27.60 -9.75
N GLN A 84 -41.73 27.85 -10.98
CA GLN A 84 -41.35 26.79 -11.93
C GLN A 84 -40.22 25.89 -11.38
N ILE A 85 -39.23 26.48 -10.71
CA ILE A 85 -38.15 25.71 -10.09
C ILE A 85 -38.65 24.91 -8.88
N ALA A 86 -39.51 25.48 -8.03
CA ALA A 86 -40.08 24.76 -6.88
C ALA A 86 -40.95 23.57 -7.32
N GLU A 87 -41.73 23.70 -8.40
CA GLU A 87 -42.47 22.59 -8.99
C GLU A 87 -41.56 21.50 -9.58
N THR A 88 -40.47 21.92 -10.23
CA THR A 88 -39.50 21.00 -10.80
C THR A 88 -38.77 20.22 -9.69
N LEU A 89 -38.40 20.90 -8.60
CA LEU A 89 -37.81 20.29 -7.41
C LEU A 89 -38.78 19.33 -6.73
N GLN A 90 -40.05 19.72 -6.59
CA GLN A 90 -41.09 18.82 -6.06
C GLN A 90 -41.13 17.52 -6.87
N LYS A 91 -41.25 17.61 -8.20
CA LYS A 91 -41.30 16.42 -9.08
C LYS A 91 -40.03 15.58 -8.95
N PHE A 92 -38.87 16.22 -8.86
CA PHE A 92 -37.58 15.56 -8.67
C PHE A 92 -37.56 14.79 -7.34
N PHE A 93 -37.90 15.42 -6.22
CA PHE A 93 -37.88 14.78 -4.91
C PHE A 93 -38.92 13.65 -4.78
N GLU A 94 -40.15 13.84 -5.29
CA GLU A 94 -41.17 12.78 -5.31
C GLU A 94 -40.69 11.55 -6.08
N LYS A 95 -40.04 11.74 -7.24
CA LYS A 95 -39.52 10.63 -8.05
C LYS A 95 -38.29 9.98 -7.42
N ARG A 96 -37.31 10.80 -7.01
CA ARG A 96 -35.99 10.34 -6.54
C ARG A 96 -36.08 9.60 -5.20
N TYR A 97 -37.03 10.00 -4.35
CA TYR A 97 -37.19 9.50 -2.99
C TYR A 97 -38.54 8.79 -2.78
N ALA A 98 -39.11 8.23 -3.85
CA ALA A 98 -40.41 7.57 -3.82
C ALA A 98 -40.51 6.45 -2.76
N ALA A 99 -39.44 5.67 -2.59
CA ALA A 99 -39.39 4.60 -1.59
C ALA A 99 -39.49 5.14 -0.15
N ALA A 100 -38.75 6.21 0.17
CA ALA A 100 -38.84 6.86 1.47
C ALA A 100 -40.24 7.48 1.68
N VAL A 101 -40.79 8.15 0.67
CA VAL A 101 -42.14 8.74 0.74
C VAL A 101 -43.20 7.65 1.01
N GLN A 102 -43.10 6.50 0.33
CA GLN A 102 -43.97 5.34 0.57
C GLN A 102 -43.82 4.78 1.99
N ARG A 103 -42.59 4.69 2.50
CA ARG A 103 -42.29 4.19 3.84
C ARG A 103 -42.87 5.10 4.93
N PHE A 104 -42.59 6.40 4.85
CA PHE A 104 -43.10 7.39 5.81
C PHE A 104 -44.61 7.60 5.70
N GLY A 105 -45.19 7.49 4.50
CA GLY A 105 -46.63 7.68 4.29
C GLY A 105 -47.53 6.65 5.01
N ARG A 106 -46.96 5.57 5.55
CA ARG A 106 -47.68 4.58 6.37
C ARG A 106 -47.86 5.05 7.83
N LEU A 107 -47.07 6.03 8.26
CA LEU A 107 -47.06 6.55 9.62
C LEU A 107 -48.26 7.47 9.85
N LYS A 108 -48.78 7.48 11.09
CA LYS A 108 -50.04 8.17 11.43
C LYS A 108 -49.85 9.41 12.30
N ASP A 109 -48.75 9.48 13.03
CA ASP A 109 -48.45 10.54 13.98
C ASP A 109 -47.00 11.04 13.83
N GLU A 110 -46.72 12.19 14.47
CA GLU A 110 -45.41 12.81 14.47
C GLU A 110 -44.35 11.95 15.18
N THR A 111 -44.71 11.28 16.27
CA THR A 111 -43.78 10.48 17.08
C THR A 111 -43.13 9.39 16.22
N ALA A 112 -43.94 8.66 15.45
CA ALA A 112 -43.47 7.62 14.55
C ALA A 112 -42.60 8.19 13.41
N VAL A 113 -42.92 9.40 12.91
CA VAL A 113 -42.11 10.08 11.89
C VAL A 113 -40.73 10.43 12.44
N LEU A 114 -40.66 10.99 13.65
CA LEU A 114 -39.41 11.37 14.30
C LEU A 114 -38.58 10.15 14.71
N GLU A 115 -39.22 9.05 15.10
CA GLU A 115 -38.54 7.78 15.39
C GLU A 115 -37.91 7.18 14.12
N LEU A 116 -38.66 7.11 13.02
CA LEU A 116 -38.12 6.60 11.76
C LEU A 116 -37.02 7.51 11.20
N TRP A 117 -37.13 8.84 11.37
CA TRP A 117 -36.07 9.79 11.07
C TRP A 117 -34.79 9.49 11.88
N ARG A 118 -34.90 9.33 13.20
CA ARG A 118 -33.76 8.99 14.06
C ARG A 118 -33.10 7.67 13.65
N ASN A 119 -33.89 6.66 13.28
CA ASN A 119 -33.36 5.39 12.80
C ASN A 119 -32.58 5.55 11.48
N ALA A 120 -33.06 6.39 10.55
CA ALA A 120 -32.34 6.70 9.32
C ALA A 120 -31.03 7.46 9.59
N MET A 121 -31.03 8.39 10.54
CA MET A 121 -29.82 9.09 11.00
C MET A 121 -28.77 8.13 11.60
N LEU A 122 -29.20 7.21 12.46
CA LEU A 122 -28.29 6.28 13.16
C LEU A 122 -27.74 5.18 12.25
N SER A 123 -28.56 4.66 11.33
CA SER A 123 -28.13 3.64 10.38
C SER A 123 -27.28 4.23 9.24
N GLY A 124 -27.46 5.51 8.92
CA GLY A 124 -26.85 6.15 7.75
C GLY A 124 -27.54 5.79 6.42
N ASP A 125 -28.55 4.91 6.45
CA ASP A 125 -29.23 4.42 5.25
C ASP A 125 -30.35 5.36 4.82
N ASP A 126 -30.31 5.77 3.56
CA ASP A 126 -31.33 6.60 2.90
C ASP A 126 -31.70 7.88 3.69
N LEU A 127 -30.72 8.47 4.36
CA LEU A 127 -30.88 9.71 5.14
C LEU A 127 -31.55 10.82 4.33
N VAL A 128 -31.11 10.98 3.09
CA VAL A 128 -31.56 12.03 2.17
C VAL A 128 -33.03 11.83 1.78
N GLY A 129 -33.43 10.58 1.51
CA GLY A 129 -34.83 10.25 1.24
C GLY A 129 -35.70 10.42 2.47
N ALA A 130 -35.21 10.01 3.65
CA ALA A 130 -35.88 10.19 4.93
C ALA A 130 -36.12 11.66 5.26
N LEU A 131 -35.16 12.54 4.99
CA LEU A 131 -35.29 13.98 5.22
C LEU A 131 -36.46 14.58 4.43
N TRP A 132 -36.50 14.32 3.11
CA TRP A 132 -37.59 14.78 2.27
C TRP A 132 -38.94 14.19 2.71
N ALA A 133 -38.98 12.89 2.98
CA ALA A 133 -40.20 12.19 3.35
C ALA A 133 -40.77 12.70 4.68
N ALA A 134 -39.90 12.96 5.67
CA ALA A 134 -40.29 13.50 6.97
C ALA A 134 -40.77 14.96 6.87
N TRP A 135 -39.99 15.87 6.26
CA TRP A 135 -40.37 17.29 6.16
C TRP A 135 -41.61 17.55 5.33
N SER A 136 -41.89 16.68 4.35
CA SER A 136 -43.12 16.74 3.57
C SER A 136 -44.29 15.99 4.22
N HIS A 137 -44.08 15.29 5.34
CA HIS A 137 -45.12 14.48 5.98
C HIS A 137 -46.24 15.34 6.56
N GLY A 138 -47.48 14.86 6.42
CA GLY A 138 -48.68 15.55 6.89
C GLY A 138 -48.75 15.74 8.39
N ALA A 139 -48.40 14.69 9.14
CA ALA A 139 -48.46 14.70 10.60
C ALA A 139 -47.29 15.44 11.28
N LEU A 140 -46.25 15.85 10.53
CA LEU A 140 -45.13 16.58 11.12
C LEU A 140 -45.61 17.99 11.49
N THR A 141 -45.26 18.49 12.66
CA THR A 141 -45.51 19.85 13.12
C THR A 141 -44.31 20.77 12.81
N GLU A 142 -44.39 22.05 13.15
CA GLU A 142 -43.23 22.94 13.08
C GLU A 142 -42.14 22.59 14.11
N GLU A 143 -42.54 22.14 15.31
CA GLU A 143 -41.61 21.76 16.37
C GLU A 143 -40.84 20.49 15.99
N GLY A 144 -41.54 19.47 15.48
CA GLY A 144 -40.91 18.27 14.94
C GLY A 144 -39.96 18.59 13.78
N GLY A 145 -40.36 19.48 12.88
CA GLY A 145 -39.47 19.94 11.80
C GLY A 145 -38.24 20.71 12.28
N ALA A 146 -38.34 21.45 13.39
CA ALA A 146 -37.19 22.11 14.03
C ALA A 146 -36.19 21.12 14.63
N LYS A 147 -36.67 19.99 15.18
CA LYS A 147 -35.81 18.89 15.66
C LYS A 147 -34.98 18.30 14.51
N ILE A 148 -35.63 17.95 13.40
CA ILE A 148 -34.97 17.45 12.17
C ILE A 148 -33.97 18.48 11.62
N TYR A 149 -34.33 19.77 11.63
CA TYR A 149 -33.41 20.84 11.23
C TYR A 149 -32.14 20.88 12.10
N GLY A 150 -32.29 20.80 13.42
CA GLY A 150 -31.16 20.75 14.35
C GLY A 150 -30.23 19.56 14.07
N ASP A 151 -30.81 18.38 13.82
CA ASP A 151 -30.06 17.17 13.49
C ASP A 151 -29.23 17.34 12.20
N ILE A 152 -29.85 17.83 11.12
CA ILE A 152 -29.17 18.08 9.83
C ILE A 152 -28.10 19.17 9.96
N HIS A 153 -28.38 20.22 10.73
CA HIS A 153 -27.43 21.30 10.98
C HIS A 153 -26.16 20.77 11.67
N MET A 154 -26.32 19.99 12.75
CA MET A 154 -25.18 19.42 13.47
C MET A 154 -24.44 18.39 12.63
N LEU A 155 -25.16 17.56 11.87
CA LEU A 155 -24.53 16.60 10.95
C LEU A 155 -23.67 17.31 9.90
N SER A 156 -24.17 18.41 9.32
CA SER A 156 -23.41 19.20 8.34
C SER A 156 -22.13 19.77 8.94
N HIS A 157 -22.17 20.24 10.19
CA HIS A 157 -20.98 20.68 10.92
C HIS A 157 -19.97 19.54 11.16
N GLN A 158 -20.46 18.37 11.57
CA GLN A 158 -19.63 17.19 11.83
C GLN A 158 -18.95 16.66 10.56
N VAL A 159 -19.71 16.50 9.47
CA VAL A 159 -19.19 16.10 8.17
C VAL A 159 -18.14 17.09 7.69
N GLY A 160 -18.40 18.40 7.82
CA GLY A 160 -17.42 19.42 7.49
C GLY A 160 -16.14 19.34 8.33
N ALA A 161 -16.25 19.06 9.63
CA ALA A 161 -15.10 18.88 10.52
C ALA A 161 -14.28 17.63 10.17
N SER A 162 -14.96 16.50 9.93
CA SER A 162 -14.33 15.24 9.51
C SER A 162 -13.62 15.40 8.18
N ALA A 163 -14.28 15.96 7.17
CA ALA A 163 -13.68 16.17 5.85
C ALA A 163 -12.39 17.01 5.92
N ARG A 164 -12.35 18.04 6.78
CA ARG A 164 -11.11 18.82 7.01
C ARG A 164 -10.03 18.00 7.70
N ALA A 165 -10.37 17.13 8.65
CA ALA A 165 -9.42 16.24 9.30
C ALA A 165 -8.87 15.21 8.30
N ASP A 166 -9.74 14.63 7.47
CA ASP A 166 -9.39 13.66 6.44
C ASP A 166 -8.48 14.28 5.38
N LEU A 167 -8.76 15.51 4.94
CA LEU A 167 -7.88 16.24 4.01
C LEU A 167 -6.49 16.48 4.58
N ARG A 168 -6.39 16.86 5.86
CA ARG A 168 -5.08 17.01 6.54
C ARG A 168 -4.34 15.69 6.63
N ARG A 169 -5.03 14.60 6.98
CA ARG A 169 -4.42 13.27 7.08
C ARG A 169 -3.96 12.76 5.72
N LEU A 170 -4.75 13.00 4.67
CA LEU A 170 -4.39 12.64 3.29
C LEU A 170 -3.12 13.37 2.84
N GLU A 171 -3.01 14.67 3.14
CA GLU A 171 -1.82 15.45 2.78
C GLU A 171 -0.58 14.96 3.54
N GLN A 172 -0.70 14.68 4.84
CA GLN A 172 0.40 14.10 5.63
C GLN A 172 0.86 12.76 5.04
N LEU A 173 -0.07 11.87 4.70
CA LEU A 173 0.25 10.57 4.12
C LEU A 173 0.90 10.70 2.73
N LYS A 174 0.52 11.69 1.93
CA LYS A 174 1.17 11.97 0.64
C LYS A 174 2.62 12.39 0.83
N GLN A 175 2.89 13.26 1.80
CA GLN A 175 4.24 13.72 2.12
C GLN A 175 5.12 12.57 2.64
N GLU A 176 4.59 11.76 3.55
CA GLU A 176 5.28 10.57 4.07
C GLU A 176 5.56 9.55 2.95
N ASN A 177 4.59 9.31 2.07
CA ASN A 177 4.77 8.42 0.93
C ASN A 177 5.85 8.93 -0.03
N HIS A 178 5.89 10.24 -0.29
CA HIS A 178 6.93 10.86 -1.10
C HIS A 178 8.32 10.71 -0.44
N HIS A 179 8.41 10.98 0.86
CA HIS A 179 9.65 10.83 1.63
C HIS A 179 10.18 9.39 1.58
N LEU A 180 9.35 8.40 1.91
CA LEU A 180 9.73 6.99 1.88
C LEU A 180 10.15 6.53 0.48
N ARG A 181 9.49 7.02 -0.57
CA ARG A 181 9.91 6.72 -1.96
C ARG A 181 11.32 7.24 -2.26
N ASN A 182 11.65 8.43 -1.78
CA ASN A 182 12.98 9.01 -1.96
C ASN A 182 14.04 8.24 -1.15
N GLU A 183 13.75 7.85 0.09
CA GLU A 183 14.65 7.02 0.89
C GLU A 183 14.91 5.67 0.24
N VAL A 184 13.86 4.99 -0.24
CA VAL A 184 13.99 3.71 -0.94
C VAL A 184 14.84 3.87 -2.21
N ALA A 185 14.67 4.96 -2.96
CA ALA A 185 15.49 5.24 -4.13
C ALA A 185 16.97 5.44 -3.76
N ALA A 186 17.25 6.21 -2.71
CA ALA A 186 18.60 6.44 -2.21
C ALA A 186 19.26 5.15 -1.73
N PHE A 187 18.55 4.31 -0.96
CA PHE A 187 19.05 3.02 -0.51
C PHE A 187 19.33 2.07 -1.68
N LYS A 188 18.46 2.01 -2.68
CA LYS A 188 18.70 1.19 -3.89
C LYS A 188 19.94 1.64 -4.66
N MET A 189 20.16 2.95 -4.78
CA MET A 189 21.36 3.49 -5.42
C MET A 189 22.62 3.14 -4.60
N GLY A 190 22.58 3.32 -3.28
CA GLY A 190 23.70 2.97 -2.39
C GLY A 190 24.03 1.48 -2.44
N LEU A 191 23.02 0.60 -2.43
CA LEU A 191 23.20 -0.84 -2.54
C LEU A 191 23.84 -1.22 -3.88
N ALA A 192 23.42 -0.61 -4.99
CA ALA A 192 24.00 -0.87 -6.30
C ALA A 192 25.48 -0.44 -6.39
N VAL A 193 25.86 0.66 -5.73
CA VAL A 193 27.26 1.10 -5.65
C VAL A 193 28.08 0.11 -4.83
N ALA A 194 27.62 -0.23 -3.62
CA ALA A 194 28.32 -1.17 -2.74
C ALA A 194 28.47 -2.56 -3.37
N GLN A 195 27.46 -3.03 -4.12
CA GLN A 195 27.55 -4.29 -4.86
C GLN A 195 28.65 -4.23 -5.92
N ARG A 196 28.73 -3.16 -6.71
CA ARG A 196 29.79 -2.99 -7.72
C ARG A 196 31.19 -2.93 -7.11
N GLU A 197 31.34 -2.30 -5.95
CA GLU A 197 32.63 -2.27 -5.23
C GLU A 197 33.05 -3.66 -4.76
N LYS A 198 32.12 -4.43 -4.21
CA LYS A 198 32.36 -5.83 -3.83
C LYS A 198 32.72 -6.70 -5.04
N ASP A 199 31.98 -6.58 -6.13
CA ASP A 199 32.24 -7.35 -7.36
C ASP A 199 33.65 -7.05 -7.91
N ARG A 200 34.07 -5.77 -7.88
CA ARG A 200 35.44 -5.37 -8.26
C ARG A 200 36.50 -5.96 -7.33
N ALA A 201 36.28 -5.91 -6.01
CA ALA A 201 37.21 -6.46 -5.04
C ALA A 201 37.35 -7.99 -5.20
N ILE A 202 36.23 -8.69 -5.42
CA ILE A 202 36.21 -10.13 -5.69
C ILE A 202 37.01 -10.45 -6.97
N ALA A 203 36.77 -9.72 -8.05
CA ALA A 203 37.50 -9.92 -9.31
C ALA A 203 39.01 -9.66 -9.15
N ASP A 204 39.40 -8.66 -8.36
CA ASP A 204 40.82 -8.39 -8.08
C ASP A 204 41.47 -9.51 -7.28
N LEU A 205 40.81 -9.96 -6.20
CA LEU A 205 41.30 -11.06 -5.37
C LEU A 205 41.41 -12.36 -6.16
N GLN A 206 40.45 -12.66 -7.03
CA GLN A 206 40.50 -13.83 -7.91
C GLN A 206 41.68 -13.77 -8.88
N ARG A 207 41.99 -12.60 -9.46
CA ARG A 207 43.18 -12.44 -10.31
C ARG A 207 44.47 -12.66 -9.53
N ARG A 208 44.57 -12.07 -8.33
CA ARG A 208 45.75 -12.23 -7.46
C ARG A 208 45.95 -13.67 -7.02
N LEU A 209 44.87 -14.37 -6.67
CA LEU A 209 44.89 -15.79 -6.33
C LEU A 209 45.40 -16.62 -7.50
N GLY A 210 44.86 -16.42 -8.71
CA GLY A 210 45.31 -17.14 -9.90
C GLY A 210 46.78 -16.90 -10.25
N LEU A 211 47.29 -15.66 -10.08
CA LEU A 211 48.71 -15.37 -10.26
C LEU A 211 49.58 -16.07 -9.20
N ALA A 212 49.16 -16.08 -7.94
CA ALA A 212 49.87 -16.76 -6.87
C ALA A 212 49.91 -18.28 -7.08
N GLU A 213 48.81 -18.88 -7.51
CA GLU A 213 48.72 -20.30 -7.86
C GLU A 213 49.66 -20.67 -9.02
N GLN A 214 49.72 -19.84 -10.07
CA GLN A 214 50.66 -20.02 -11.18
C GLN A 214 52.13 -19.93 -10.74
N GLN A 215 52.44 -18.97 -9.86
CA GLN A 215 53.79 -18.82 -9.31
C GLN A 215 54.18 -20.02 -8.45
N ALA A 216 53.27 -20.50 -7.60
CA ALA A 216 53.48 -21.69 -6.77
C ALA A 216 53.75 -22.92 -7.66
N ALA A 217 52.97 -23.13 -8.72
CA ALA A 217 53.18 -24.25 -9.65
C ALA A 217 54.52 -24.16 -10.41
N LEU A 218 54.98 -22.95 -10.76
CA LEU A 218 56.29 -22.77 -11.38
C LEU A 218 57.44 -23.07 -10.41
N LEU A 219 57.32 -22.62 -9.16
CA LEU A 219 58.30 -22.90 -8.11
C LEU A 219 58.39 -24.39 -7.83
N GLU A 220 57.26 -25.08 -7.73
CA GLU A 220 57.20 -26.54 -7.56
C GLU A 220 57.92 -27.28 -8.71
N ARG A 221 57.68 -26.89 -9.96
CA ARG A 221 58.39 -27.45 -11.12
C ARG A 221 59.91 -27.22 -11.04
N ARG A 222 60.32 -26.00 -10.68
CA ARG A 222 61.74 -25.66 -10.52
C ARG A 222 62.39 -26.45 -9.39
N GLU A 223 61.68 -26.68 -8.29
CA GLU A 223 62.17 -27.51 -7.20
C GLU A 223 62.40 -28.96 -7.64
N ILE A 224 61.49 -29.53 -8.44
CA ILE A 224 61.65 -30.87 -9.02
C ILE A 224 62.87 -30.91 -9.97
N GLU A 225 63.00 -29.93 -10.87
CA GLU A 225 64.14 -29.84 -11.80
C GLU A 225 65.48 -29.71 -11.04
N LEU A 226 65.53 -28.85 -10.02
CA LEU A 226 66.72 -28.68 -9.18
C LEU A 226 67.05 -29.94 -8.40
N ALA A 227 66.05 -30.66 -7.88
CA ALA A 227 66.25 -31.94 -7.22
C ALA A 227 66.84 -32.99 -8.20
N GLY A 228 66.33 -33.04 -9.43
CA GLY A 228 66.87 -33.89 -10.50
C GLY A 228 68.31 -33.53 -10.88
N ALA A 229 68.61 -32.25 -11.08
CA ALA A 229 69.96 -31.77 -11.38
C ALA A 229 70.95 -32.08 -10.26
N ARG A 230 70.56 -31.90 -8.99
CA ARG A 230 71.38 -32.28 -7.83
C ARG A 230 71.64 -33.79 -7.77
N ALA A 231 70.66 -34.62 -8.13
CA ALA A 231 70.85 -36.06 -8.19
C ALA A 231 71.81 -36.46 -9.32
N ALA A 232 71.69 -35.86 -10.51
CA ALA A 232 72.59 -36.09 -11.63
C ALA A 232 74.04 -35.65 -11.31
N ALA A 233 74.22 -34.49 -10.69
CA ALA A 233 75.53 -34.00 -10.27
C ALA A 233 76.23 -34.99 -9.33
N ARG A 234 75.51 -35.50 -8.31
CA ARG A 234 76.04 -36.57 -7.44
C ARG A 234 76.44 -37.83 -8.22
N GLY A 235 75.63 -38.23 -9.20
CA GLY A 235 75.97 -39.37 -10.06
C GLY A 235 77.23 -39.15 -10.93
N TYR A 236 77.47 -37.92 -11.40
CA TYR A 236 78.71 -37.57 -12.09
C TYR A 236 79.92 -37.60 -11.15
N ASP A 237 79.78 -37.10 -9.92
CA ASP A 237 80.85 -37.16 -8.90
C ASP A 237 81.20 -38.63 -8.58
N ASP A 238 80.20 -39.50 -8.43
CA ASP A 238 80.40 -40.94 -8.21
C ASP A 238 81.09 -41.61 -9.41
N LEU A 239 80.67 -41.29 -10.65
CA LEU A 239 81.30 -41.81 -11.86
C LEU A 239 82.75 -41.34 -12.01
N ARG A 240 83.02 -40.09 -11.68
CA ARG A 240 84.36 -39.52 -11.70
C ARG A 240 85.26 -40.21 -10.67
N ALA A 241 84.79 -40.39 -9.44
CA ALA A 241 85.51 -41.13 -8.41
C ALA A 241 85.82 -42.57 -8.85
N ARG A 242 84.88 -43.24 -9.52
CA ARG A 242 85.11 -44.58 -10.10
C ARG A 242 86.13 -44.57 -11.24
N ALA A 243 86.07 -43.57 -12.13
CA ALA A 243 87.03 -43.43 -13.22
C ALA A 243 88.45 -43.19 -12.68
N ASP A 244 88.60 -42.30 -11.69
CA ASP A 244 89.88 -42.03 -11.02
C ASP A 244 90.43 -43.30 -10.36
N ALA A 245 89.58 -44.09 -9.70
CA ALA A 245 89.97 -45.39 -9.12
C ALA A 245 90.37 -46.42 -10.20
N MET A 246 89.73 -46.42 -11.37
CA MET A 246 90.13 -47.28 -12.50
C MET A 246 91.48 -46.85 -13.09
N CYS A 247 91.73 -45.55 -13.24
CA CYS A 247 93.02 -45.02 -13.70
C CYS A 247 94.16 -45.46 -12.77
N GLN A 248 93.99 -45.27 -11.45
CA GLN A 248 94.97 -45.75 -10.45
C GLN A 248 95.21 -47.26 -10.54
N ARG A 249 94.15 -48.04 -10.80
CA ARG A 249 94.26 -49.48 -10.96
C ARG A 249 94.97 -49.89 -12.25
N ILE A 250 94.75 -49.16 -13.35
CA ILE A 250 95.49 -49.35 -14.61
C ILE A 250 96.97 -49.05 -14.38
N GLU A 251 97.31 -47.92 -13.77
CA GLU A 251 98.69 -47.54 -13.43
C GLU A 251 99.37 -48.64 -12.59
N THR A 252 98.69 -49.12 -11.55
CA THR A 252 99.19 -50.22 -10.70
C THR A 252 99.41 -51.51 -11.51
N LEU A 253 98.50 -51.85 -12.42
CA LEU A 253 98.63 -53.05 -13.26
C LEU A 253 99.75 -52.89 -14.29
N GLU A 254 99.94 -51.71 -14.87
CA GLU A 254 101.03 -51.38 -15.79
C GLU A 254 102.40 -51.50 -15.10
N GLU A 255 102.54 -50.97 -13.87
CA GLU A 255 103.76 -51.13 -13.07
C GLU A 255 104.07 -52.59 -12.75
N ARG A 256 103.04 -53.36 -12.39
CA ARG A 256 103.16 -54.80 -12.12
C ARG A 256 103.55 -55.56 -13.39
N ASN A 257 102.94 -55.24 -14.54
CA ASN A 257 103.27 -55.84 -15.83
C ASN A 257 104.70 -55.50 -16.25
N ALA A 258 105.14 -54.25 -16.13
CA ALA A 258 106.52 -53.84 -16.39
C ALA A 258 107.51 -54.60 -15.50
N THR A 259 107.16 -54.79 -14.22
CA THR A 259 107.98 -55.57 -13.29
C THR A 259 108.02 -57.05 -13.64
N ASN A 260 106.88 -57.64 -14.00
CA ASN A 260 106.82 -59.03 -14.47
C ASN A 260 107.59 -59.23 -15.78
N ALA A 261 107.51 -58.28 -16.72
CA ALA A 261 108.29 -58.31 -17.96
C ALA A 261 109.80 -58.24 -17.68
N ARG A 262 110.24 -57.37 -16.76
CA ARG A 262 111.63 -57.33 -16.28
C ARG A 262 112.07 -58.66 -15.67
N ARG A 263 111.21 -59.30 -14.85
CA ARG A 263 111.49 -60.62 -14.26
C ARG A 263 111.56 -61.72 -15.31
N ALA A 264 110.64 -61.73 -16.28
CA ALA A 264 110.63 -62.69 -17.38
C ALA A 264 111.92 -62.58 -18.21
N ASN A 265 112.30 -61.37 -18.64
CA ASN A 265 113.59 -61.13 -19.32
C ASN A 265 114.78 -61.61 -18.50
N GLY A 266 114.79 -61.34 -17.18
CA GLY A 266 115.84 -61.80 -16.28
C GLY A 266 115.91 -63.34 -16.16
N LEU A 267 114.77 -64.03 -16.14
CA LEU A 267 114.71 -65.49 -16.13
C LEU A 267 115.13 -66.09 -17.48
N GLU A 268 114.74 -65.47 -18.60
CA GLU A 268 115.19 -65.86 -19.94
C GLU A 268 116.71 -65.76 -20.09
N LEU A 269 117.32 -64.66 -19.60
CA LEU A 269 118.77 -64.51 -19.54
C LEU A 269 119.44 -65.60 -18.70
N ARG A 270 118.89 -65.92 -17.52
CA ARG A 270 119.44 -66.98 -16.64
C ARG A 270 119.27 -68.38 -17.22
N LEU A 271 118.18 -68.65 -17.94
CA LEU A 271 117.97 -69.90 -18.68
C LEU A 271 118.92 -70.03 -19.88
N ALA A 272 119.27 -68.92 -20.53
CA ALA A 272 120.28 -68.89 -21.58
C ALA A 272 121.69 -69.19 -21.02
N ASP A 273 122.03 -68.68 -19.84
CA ASP A 273 123.29 -68.96 -19.16
C ASP A 273 123.37 -70.39 -18.62
N ALA A 274 122.28 -70.96 -18.09
CA ALA A 274 122.25 -72.33 -17.57
C ALA A 274 122.25 -73.42 -18.66
N ARG A 275 122.14 -73.03 -19.94
CA ARG A 275 122.23 -73.92 -21.12
C ARG A 275 123.62 -73.93 -21.77
N LYS A 276 124.59 -73.21 -21.21
CA LYS A 276 126.02 -73.30 -21.54
C LYS A 276 126.74 -74.19 -20.54
#